data_AF-A0A1I3ECP2-F1
#
_entry.id   AF-A0A1I3ECP2-F1
#
_cell.length_a   1.000
_cell.length_b   1.000
_cell.length_c   1.000
_cell.angle_alpha   90.00
_cell.angle_beta   90.00
_cell.angle_gamma   90.00
#
_symmetry.space_group_name_H-M   'P 1'
#
loop_
_entity.id
_entity.type
_entity.pdbx_description
1 polymer ?
#
loop_
_entity_poly.entity_id
_entity_poly.type
_entity_poly.pdbx_seq_one_letter_code
_entity_poly.pdbx_strand_id
1 'polypeptide(L)'
;MAGTYSITILSTISHGNLNDRWDQNRKEIVQNAIGLHEPMQSIGTSEEVIGFGDLGTVGRCEIINLDGTNYVDIGPESGGAMVPMVRLKPGECHAFRLKPGITLRGQANTAACKVQFRFYED
;
A
#
# COMPACT_ATOMS: atom_id res chain seq x y z
N MET A 1 13.80 20.33 -9.15
CA MET A 1 12.71 21.12 -8.55
C MET A 1 11.77 20.12 -7.89
N ALA A 2 11.43 20.31 -6.62
CA ALA A 2 10.53 19.37 -5.95
C ALA A 2 9.15 19.38 -6.63
N GLY A 3 8.59 18.20 -6.86
CA GLY A 3 7.24 18.03 -7.37
C GLY A 3 6.21 18.04 -6.23
N THR A 4 4.93 18.18 -6.55
CA THR A 4 3.86 17.96 -5.58
C THR A 4 2.87 16.93 -6.11
N TYR A 5 2.39 16.10 -5.21
CA TYR A 5 1.26 15.22 -5.46
C TYR A 5 0.15 15.53 -4.46
N SER A 6 -1.08 15.22 -4.85
CA SER A 6 -2.28 15.55 -4.09
C SER A 6 -3.00 14.31 -3.64
N ILE A 7 -3.42 14.31 -2.37
CA ILE A 7 -4.15 13.21 -1.76
C ILE A 7 -5.45 13.73 -1.18
N THR A 8 -6.49 12.93 -1.29
CA THR A 8 -7.72 13.11 -0.53
C THR A 8 -8.01 11.82 0.21
N ILE A 9 -8.26 11.91 1.52
CA ILE A 9 -8.72 10.79 2.34
C ILE A 9 -10.15 11.11 2.76
N LEU A 10 -11.08 10.28 2.29
CA LEU A 10 -12.49 10.37 2.61
C LEU A 10 -12.96 8.97 3.01
N SER A 11 -13.55 8.85 4.21
CA SER A 11 -14.31 7.67 4.61
C SER A 11 -15.73 8.06 4.98
N THR A 12 -16.68 7.22 4.56
CA THR A 12 -18.09 7.35 4.89
C THR A 12 -18.59 5.98 5.32
N ILE A 13 -19.29 5.92 6.45
CA ILE A 13 -19.95 4.71 6.91
C ILE A 13 -21.44 4.99 7.09
N SER A 14 -22.27 4.08 6.60
CA SER A 14 -23.71 4.05 6.78
C SER A 14 -24.12 2.61 7.03
N HIS A 15 -24.33 2.25 8.30
CA HIS A 15 -24.69 0.90 8.70
C HIS A 15 -25.72 0.94 9.83
N GLY A 16 -27.00 0.75 9.47
CA GLY A 16 -28.11 0.89 10.41
C GLY A 16 -28.21 2.31 10.96
N ASN A 17 -28.08 2.45 12.28
CA ASN A 17 -28.08 3.76 12.95
C ASN A 17 -26.70 4.43 12.99
N LEU A 18 -25.62 3.72 12.61
CA LEU A 18 -24.28 4.30 12.54
C LEU A 18 -24.10 5.03 11.22
N ASN A 19 -24.00 6.35 11.30
CA ASN A 19 -23.65 7.21 10.18
C ASN A 19 -22.50 8.11 10.61
N ASP A 20 -21.40 8.09 9.86
CA ASP A 20 -20.25 8.95 10.08
C ASP A 20 -19.55 9.29 8.76
N ARG A 21 -18.94 10.46 8.71
CA ARG A 21 -18.14 10.94 7.58
C ARG A 21 -16.89 11.60 8.11
N TRP A 22 -15.74 11.09 7.68
CA TRP A 22 -14.45 11.67 7.97
C TRP A 22 -13.78 12.12 6.67
N ASP A 23 -13.60 13.43 6.52
CA ASP A 23 -13.05 14.06 5.33
C ASP A 23 -11.88 14.96 5.73
N GLN A 24 -10.68 14.65 5.23
CA GLN A 24 -9.46 15.41 5.54
C GLN A 24 -9.20 16.56 4.55
N ASN A 25 -10.10 16.77 3.59
CA ASN A 25 -9.89 17.62 2.42
C ASN A 25 -8.66 17.19 1.60
N ARG A 26 -8.45 17.84 0.47
CA ARG A 26 -7.25 17.66 -0.35
C ARG A 26 -6.01 18.19 0.40
N LYS A 27 -4.97 17.38 0.46
CA LYS A 27 -3.63 17.76 0.95
C LYS A 27 -2.63 17.67 -0.18
N GLU A 28 -1.75 18.66 -0.25
CA GLU A 28 -0.59 18.63 -1.13
C GLU A 28 0.62 18.14 -0.34
N ILE A 29 1.32 17.16 -0.89
CA ILE A 29 2.55 16.64 -0.33
C ILE A 29 3.67 16.89 -1.32
N VAL A 30 4.81 17.35 -0.79
CA VAL A 30 6.04 17.57 -1.55
C VAL A 30 6.75 16.25 -1.75
N GLN A 31 7.24 16.04 -2.97
CA GLN A 31 8.14 14.97 -3.35
C GLN A 31 9.50 15.62 -3.69
N ASN A 32 10.54 15.34 -2.90
CA ASN A 32 11.83 16.00 -3.07
C ASN A 32 12.65 15.34 -4.18
N ALA A 33 12.62 14.01 -4.26
CA ALA A 33 13.29 13.22 -5.30
C ALA A 33 12.30 12.73 -6.37
N ILE A 34 12.74 12.68 -7.63
CA ILE A 34 11.89 12.24 -8.75
C ILE A 34 11.93 10.72 -8.81
N GLY A 35 10.82 10.08 -8.45
CA GLY A 35 10.70 8.63 -8.55
C GLY A 35 9.26 8.16 -8.40
N LEU A 36 8.86 7.26 -9.29
CA LEU A 36 7.59 6.55 -9.27
C LEU A 36 7.83 5.11 -9.72
N HIS A 37 7.28 4.15 -8.99
CA HIS A 37 7.29 2.75 -9.39
C HIS A 37 5.90 2.15 -9.22
N GLU A 38 5.37 1.52 -10.27
CA GLU A 38 3.99 1.00 -10.31
C GLU A 38 3.94 -0.49 -10.67
N PRO A 39 4.50 -1.39 -9.83
CA PRO A 39 4.50 -2.80 -10.14
C PRO A 39 3.14 -3.43 -9.85
N MET A 40 2.79 -4.41 -10.68
CA MET A 40 1.73 -5.35 -10.39
C MET A 40 2.38 -6.69 -10.07
N GLN A 41 2.20 -7.17 -8.85
CA GLN A 41 2.83 -8.39 -8.36
C GLN A 41 1.77 -9.43 -7.98
N SER A 42 2.04 -10.68 -8.32
CA SER A 42 1.23 -11.82 -7.91
C SER A 42 1.80 -12.36 -6.61
N ILE A 43 1.15 -12.07 -5.48
CA ILE A 43 1.60 -12.49 -4.15
C ILE A 43 1.07 -13.89 -3.86
N GLY A 44 1.96 -14.88 -3.76
CA GLY A 44 1.62 -16.26 -3.42
C GLY A 44 1.30 -16.49 -1.94
N THR A 45 1.05 -17.76 -1.57
CA THR A 45 0.79 -18.18 -0.18
C THR A 45 2.05 -18.30 0.67
N SER A 46 3.22 -18.18 0.04
CA SER A 46 4.51 -18.02 0.71
C SER A 46 4.88 -16.54 0.74
N GLU A 47 5.69 -16.12 1.72
CA GLU A 47 6.16 -14.75 1.79
C GLU A 47 6.93 -14.37 0.51
N GLU A 48 6.60 -13.20 -0.03
CA GLU A 48 7.29 -12.62 -1.18
C GLU A 48 7.77 -11.21 -0.86
N VAL A 49 8.97 -10.89 -1.32
CA VAL A 49 9.48 -9.51 -1.26
C VAL A 49 8.75 -8.67 -2.29
N ILE A 50 8.27 -7.50 -1.87
CA ILE A 50 7.65 -6.52 -2.75
C ILE A 50 8.75 -5.55 -3.21
N GLY A 51 9.05 -5.58 -4.51
CA GLY A 51 10.10 -4.76 -5.10
C GLY A 51 9.72 -3.29 -5.21
N PHE A 52 10.65 -2.39 -4.87
CA PHE A 52 10.49 -0.94 -5.07
C PHE A 52 11.09 -0.44 -6.38
N GLY A 53 11.65 -1.32 -7.21
CA GLY A 53 12.37 -0.93 -8.43
C GLY A 53 13.62 -0.12 -8.11
N ASP A 54 13.88 0.92 -8.90
CA ASP A 54 15.06 1.78 -8.79
C ASP A 54 14.84 3.03 -7.91
N LEU A 55 13.81 3.01 -7.06
CA LEU A 55 13.56 4.12 -6.13
C LEU A 55 14.67 4.21 -5.08
N GLY A 56 15.29 5.39 -4.95
CA GLY A 56 16.34 5.62 -3.97
C GLY A 56 15.78 5.61 -2.54
N THR A 57 14.81 6.48 -2.26
CA THR A 57 14.14 6.55 -0.95
C THR A 57 12.63 6.42 -1.08
N VAL A 58 12.08 5.23 -0.80
CA VAL A 58 10.62 5.04 -0.83
C VAL A 58 9.95 5.88 0.27
N GLY A 59 8.94 6.67 -0.12
CA GLY A 59 8.25 7.61 0.76
C GLY A 59 6.80 7.23 1.02
N ARG A 60 6.04 7.01 -0.06
CA ARG A 60 4.62 6.69 0.00
C ARG A 60 4.32 5.44 -0.80
N CYS A 61 3.36 4.67 -0.28
CA CYS A 61 2.84 3.47 -0.90
C CYS A 61 1.31 3.58 -1.03
N GLU A 62 0.79 3.28 -2.21
CA GLU A 62 -0.62 3.11 -2.49
C GLU A 62 -0.81 1.69 -3.03
N ILE A 63 -1.77 0.96 -2.48
CA ILE A 63 -1.97 -0.46 -2.76
C ILE A 63 -3.43 -0.76 -3.03
N ILE A 64 -3.67 -1.71 -3.93
CA ILE A 64 -5.00 -2.27 -4.17
C ILE A 64 -4.90 -3.78 -4.41
N ASN A 65 -5.74 -4.54 -3.72
CA ASN A 65 -5.92 -5.96 -3.98
C ASN A 65 -6.91 -6.10 -5.14
N LEU A 66 -6.43 -6.56 -6.29
CA LEU A 66 -7.25 -6.78 -7.48
C LEU A 66 -7.89 -8.17 -7.51
N ASP A 67 -7.58 -9.02 -6.52
CA ASP A 67 -8.25 -10.30 -6.35
C ASP A 67 -9.69 -10.10 -5.82
N GLY A 68 -10.61 -10.94 -6.31
CA GLY A 68 -12.04 -10.89 -5.94
C GLY A 68 -12.43 -11.79 -4.77
N THR A 69 -11.53 -12.64 -4.27
CA THR A 69 -11.88 -13.72 -3.32
C THR A 69 -10.92 -13.83 -2.13
N ASN A 70 -9.63 -13.68 -2.37
CA ASN A 70 -8.54 -13.89 -1.43
C ASN A 70 -8.06 -12.58 -0.83
N TYR A 71 -7.56 -12.62 0.40
CA TYR A 71 -6.93 -11.47 1.04
C TYR A 71 -5.41 -11.63 1.02
N VAL A 72 -4.71 -10.49 1.11
CA VAL A 72 -3.26 -10.43 1.24
C VAL A 72 -2.88 -9.71 2.52
N ASP A 73 -1.97 -10.32 3.28
CA ASP A 73 -1.30 -9.68 4.40
C ASP A 73 0.01 -9.06 3.90
N ILE A 74 0.28 -7.83 4.33
CA ILE A 74 1.46 -7.05 3.95
C ILE A 74 2.10 -6.52 5.24
N GLY A 75 3.42 -6.54 5.28
CA GLY A 75 4.14 -6.06 6.46
C GLY A 75 5.64 -5.96 6.26
N PRO A 76 6.33 -5.30 7.20
CA PRO A 76 7.78 -5.21 7.16
C PRO A 76 8.43 -6.55 7.45
N GLU A 77 9.62 -6.76 6.89
CA GLU A 77 10.50 -7.84 7.31
C GLU A 77 11.15 -7.52 8.67
N SER A 78 11.15 -8.50 9.57
CA SER A 78 11.89 -8.47 10.83
C SER A 78 12.49 -9.84 11.10
N GLY A 79 13.82 -9.90 11.26
CA GLY A 79 14.50 -11.16 11.55
C GLY A 79 14.37 -12.23 10.44
N GLY A 80 14.17 -11.82 9.18
CA GLY A 80 14.05 -12.73 8.03
C GLY A 80 12.62 -13.21 7.74
N ALA A 81 11.64 -12.84 8.57
CA ALA A 81 10.23 -13.17 8.39
C ALA A 81 9.38 -11.90 8.25
N MET A 82 8.22 -12.02 7.61
CA MET A 82 7.24 -10.94 7.56
C MET A 82 6.56 -10.78 8.92
N VAL A 83 6.37 -9.53 9.35
CA VAL A 83 5.48 -9.18 10.46
C VAL A 83 4.20 -8.59 9.86
N PRO A 84 3.08 -9.33 9.79
CA PRO A 84 1.84 -8.83 9.20
C PRO A 84 1.38 -7.54 9.88
N MET A 85 1.14 -6.49 9.10
CA MET A 85 0.71 -5.18 9.60
C MET A 85 -0.59 -4.72 8.96
N VAL A 86 -0.75 -4.98 7.66
CA VAL A 86 -1.91 -4.56 6.87
C VAL A 86 -2.54 -5.81 6.25
N ARG A 87 -3.85 -5.95 6.39
CA ARG A 87 -4.63 -6.93 5.64
C ARG A 87 -5.47 -6.20 4.61
N LEU A 88 -5.34 -6.60 3.36
CA LEU A 88 -6.11 -6.03 2.25
C LEU A 88 -7.10 -7.07 1.74
N LYS A 89 -8.39 -6.87 2.03
CA LYS A 89 -9.44 -7.78 1.55
C LYS A 89 -9.63 -7.65 0.04
N PRO A 90 -10.38 -8.57 -0.60
CA PRO A 90 -10.71 -8.46 -2.01
C PRO A 90 -11.24 -7.07 -2.41
N GLY A 91 -10.62 -6.47 -3.42
CA GLY A 91 -11.01 -5.17 -3.95
C GLY A 91 -10.68 -3.95 -3.07
N GLU A 92 -10.13 -4.13 -1.87
CA GLU A 92 -9.78 -2.99 -1.01
C GLU A 92 -8.51 -2.28 -1.50
N CYS A 93 -8.47 -0.96 -1.31
CA CYS A 93 -7.30 -0.14 -1.55
C CYS A 93 -6.93 0.66 -0.29
N HIS A 94 -5.65 0.84 -0.05
CA HIS A 94 -5.11 1.57 1.10
C HIS A 94 -3.90 2.38 0.67
N ALA A 95 -3.57 3.45 1.42
CA ALA A 95 -2.38 4.23 1.19
C ALA A 95 -1.75 4.67 2.51
N PHE A 96 -0.42 4.59 2.59
CA PHE A 96 0.33 4.94 3.79
C PHE A 96 1.76 5.37 3.43
N ARG A 97 2.44 6.01 4.38
CA ARG A 97 3.87 6.30 4.23
C ARG A 97 4.71 5.12 4.70
N LEU A 98 5.80 4.90 3.99
CA LEU A 98 6.81 3.91 4.34
C LEU A 98 7.96 4.62 5.05
N LYS A 99 8.58 3.92 5.99
CA LYS A 99 9.84 4.38 6.59
C LYS A 99 10.98 4.10 5.59
N PRO A 100 11.91 5.05 5.38
CA PRO A 100 13.10 4.81 4.57
C PRO A 100 13.86 3.54 4.99
N GLY A 101 14.28 2.74 4.02
CA GLY A 101 15.05 1.50 4.24
C GLY A 101 14.24 0.29 4.72
N ILE A 102 12.91 0.35 4.72
CA ILE A 102 12.06 -0.80 5.06
C ILE A 102 12.11 -1.86 3.95
N THR A 103 12.10 -3.14 4.30
CA THR A 103 11.80 -4.22 3.34
C THR A 103 10.35 -4.62 3.52
N LEU A 104 9.54 -4.53 2.46
CA LEU A 104 8.13 -4.90 2.50
C LEU A 104 7.94 -6.31 1.95
N ARG A 105 7.15 -7.12 2.64
CA ARG A 105 6.76 -8.45 2.20
C ARG A 105 5.24 -8.59 2.16
N GLY A 106 4.78 -9.52 1.33
CA GLY A 106 3.37 -9.90 1.23
C GLY A 106 3.19 -11.41 1.28
N GLN A 107 2.03 -11.84 1.80
CA GLN A 107 1.61 -13.23 1.79
C GLN A 107 0.09 -13.32 1.61
N ALA A 108 -0.35 -14.10 0.62
CA ALA A 108 -1.77 -14.37 0.39
C ALA A 108 -2.27 -15.55 1.22
N ASN A 109 -3.58 -15.61 1.43
CA ASN A 109 -4.16 -16.59 2.36
C ASN A 109 -4.32 -18.00 1.76
N THR A 110 -5.06 -18.13 0.64
CA THR A 110 -5.45 -19.44 0.08
C THR A 110 -4.98 -19.65 -1.35
N ALA A 111 -4.90 -18.59 -2.14
CA ALA A 111 -4.37 -18.60 -3.50
C ALA A 111 -3.65 -17.27 -3.76
N ALA A 112 -2.88 -17.22 -4.86
CA ALA A 112 -2.15 -16.01 -5.19
C ALA A 112 -3.09 -14.82 -5.44
N CYS A 113 -2.79 -13.68 -4.81
CA CYS A 113 -3.52 -12.43 -5.00
C CYS A 113 -2.76 -11.52 -5.97
N LYS A 114 -3.46 -10.95 -6.95
CA LYS A 114 -2.88 -9.90 -7.80
C LYS A 114 -2.97 -8.57 -7.08
N VAL A 115 -1.83 -7.96 -6.75
CA VAL A 115 -1.77 -6.69 -6.03
C VAL A 115 -1.07 -5.66 -6.90
N GLN A 116 -1.70 -4.49 -7.06
CA GLN A 116 -1.07 -3.34 -7.69
C GLN A 116 -0.52 -2.43 -6.60
N PHE A 117 0.75 -2.07 -6.73
CA PHE A 117 1.43 -1.12 -5.88
C PHE A 117 1.75 0.15 -6.68
N ARG A 118 1.79 1.26 -5.96
CA ARG A 118 2.31 2.53 -6.45
C ARG A 118 3.19 3.13 -5.36
N PHE A 119 4.47 3.25 -5.68
CA PHE A 119 5.48 3.80 -4.80
C PHE A 119 5.94 5.15 -5.30
N TYR A 120 5.97 6.13 -4.42
CA TYR A 120 6.54 7.44 -4.68
C TYR A 120 7.80 7.61 -3.85
N GLU A 121 8.80 8.24 -4.45
CA GLU A 121 9.99 8.67 -3.73
C GLU A 121 9.68 9.84 -2.78
N ASP A 122 10.49 10.02 -1.74
CA ASP A 122 10.43 11.16 -0.83
C ASP A 122 11.58 12.15 -1.02
#